data_AF-A0A6P4BG76-F1
#
_entry.id   AF-A0A6P4BG76-F1
#
_cell.length_a   1.000
_cell.length_b   1.000
_cell.length_c   1.000
_cell.angle_alpha   90.00
_cell.angle_beta   90.00
_cell.angle_gamma   90.00
#
_symmetry.space_group_name_H-M   'P 1'
#
loop_
_entity.id
_entity.type
_entity.pdbx_description
1 polymer ?
#
loop_
_entity_poly.entity_id
_entity_poly.type
_entity_poly.pdbx_seq_one_letter_code
_entity_poly.pdbx_strand_id
1 'polypeptide(L)'
;MSQMTGRKQLEVLREEHTSNRWCVSLRDDVFKNFMSQGNPTVQKVFGDGSLFSPFLFGKFFDPSDAFPLWEFESEILLSNLRSSGQTTVDWFQTEQDYVLKAELPGNGKNCNVQIYADSEKVVEISGQWKPQTRESKMEWRSGNWWEYGFVRRLEMPEDADCRRIEAYVTTDMVFEIKIAKKTLGSDHPNKGKDVSIATKNSEAV
;
A
#
# COMPACT_ATOMS: atom_id res chain seq x y z
N MET A 1 -30.97 13.83 3.35
CA MET A 1 -30.29 13.92 2.04
C MET A 1 -29.02 13.09 2.15
N SER A 2 -28.95 11.94 1.48
CA SER A 2 -27.75 11.09 1.49
C SER A 2 -26.69 11.78 0.63
N GLN A 3 -25.61 12.26 1.23
CA GLN A 3 -24.46 12.71 0.46
C GLN A 3 -23.90 11.48 -0.25
N MET A 4 -24.05 11.40 -1.57
CA MET A 4 -23.26 10.50 -2.39
C MET A 4 -21.82 10.98 -2.29
N THR A 5 -21.06 10.43 -1.33
CA THR A 5 -19.62 10.63 -1.23
C THR A 5 -18.99 10.09 -2.50
N GLY A 6 -18.56 10.98 -3.39
CA GLY A 6 -17.84 10.59 -4.59
C GLY A 6 -16.56 9.87 -4.19
N ARG A 7 -16.34 8.67 -4.76
CA ARG A 7 -15.11 7.89 -4.59
C ARG A 7 -14.36 7.81 -5.92
N LYS A 8 -13.04 8.02 -5.88
CA LYS A 8 -12.13 7.83 -7.00
C LYS A 8 -11.39 6.51 -6.80
N GLN A 9 -11.41 5.63 -7.79
CA GLN A 9 -10.57 4.44 -7.78
C GLN A 9 -9.12 4.80 -8.09
N LEU A 10 -8.18 4.23 -7.33
CA LEU A 10 -6.75 4.32 -7.61
C LEU A 10 -6.32 3.12 -8.46
N GLU A 11 -5.39 3.36 -9.37
CA GLU A 11 -4.75 2.31 -10.14
C GLU A 11 -3.77 1.54 -9.27
N VAL A 12 -3.76 0.20 -9.41
CA VAL A 12 -2.81 -0.68 -8.77
C VAL A 12 -1.80 -1.11 -9.82
N LEU A 13 -0.58 -0.60 -9.68
CA LEU A 13 0.53 -0.88 -10.57
C LEU A 13 1.20 -2.20 -10.20
N ARG A 14 1.58 -2.94 -11.23
CA ARG A 14 2.33 -4.20 -11.12
C ARG A 14 3.60 -4.00 -11.92
N GLU A 15 4.69 -3.71 -11.23
CA GLU A 15 6.01 -3.59 -11.84
C GLU A 15 6.88 -4.71 -11.28
N GLU A 16 7.68 -5.34 -12.14
CA GLU A 16 8.84 -6.10 -11.66
C GLU A 16 9.78 -5.13 -10.95
N HIS A 17 10.23 -5.52 -9.76
CA HIS A 17 11.16 -4.77 -8.93
C HIS A 17 12.23 -4.02 -9.74
N THR A 18 12.18 -2.70 -9.76
CA THR A 18 13.37 -1.91 -10.01
C THR A 18 14.24 -2.00 -8.75
N SER A 19 15.35 -2.73 -8.83
CA SER A 19 16.20 -3.09 -7.68
C SER A 19 16.77 -1.91 -6.87
N ASN A 20 16.51 -0.68 -7.29
CA ASN A 20 17.08 0.54 -6.71
C ASN A 20 16.05 1.38 -5.94
N ARG A 21 14.76 0.99 -5.85
CA ARG A 21 13.79 1.76 -5.05
C ARG A 21 14.03 1.52 -3.56
N TRP A 22 13.95 2.60 -2.80
CA TRP A 22 14.11 2.62 -1.35
C TRP A 22 15.48 2.12 -0.87
N CYS A 23 16.52 2.30 -1.69
CA CYS A 23 17.87 1.84 -1.36
C CYS A 23 18.56 2.67 -0.24
N VAL A 24 17.93 3.77 0.20
CA VAL A 24 18.38 4.57 1.34
C VAL A 24 17.37 4.47 2.47
N SER A 25 17.76 3.81 3.56
CA SER A 25 16.95 3.70 4.78
C SER A 25 16.86 5.04 5.52
N LEU A 26 15.66 5.39 5.95
CA LEU A 26 15.38 6.52 6.81
C LEU A 26 15.63 6.11 8.27
N ARG A 27 16.65 6.69 8.89
CA ARG A 27 17.00 6.47 10.31
C ARG A 27 16.34 7.50 11.23
N ASP A 28 16.22 7.17 12.50
CA ASP A 28 15.61 8.03 13.53
C ASP A 28 16.29 9.40 13.66
N ASP A 29 17.63 9.43 13.71
CA ASP A 29 18.42 10.67 13.77
C ASP A 29 18.19 11.57 12.55
N VAL A 30 18.18 10.96 11.37
CA VAL A 30 17.93 11.64 10.08
C VAL A 30 16.52 12.21 10.05
N PHE A 31 15.52 11.42 10.45
CA PHE A 31 14.13 11.84 10.47
C PHE A 31 13.90 12.98 11.47
N LYS A 32 14.47 12.91 12.67
CA LYS A 32 14.38 13.99 13.67
C LYS A 32 14.94 15.32 13.14
N ASN A 33 16.12 15.27 12.51
CA ASN A 33 16.74 16.45 11.90
C ASN A 33 15.93 16.98 10.69
N PHE A 34 15.30 16.09 9.94
CA PHE A 34 14.41 16.48 8.84
C PHE A 34 13.15 17.19 9.37
N MET A 35 12.51 16.64 10.41
CA MET A 35 11.30 17.19 11.01
C MET A 35 11.53 18.54 11.72
N SER A 36 12.72 18.78 12.29
CA SER A 36 13.04 20.04 12.98
C SER A 36 13.08 21.27 12.07
N GLN A 37 13.09 21.08 10.74
CA GLN A 37 13.09 22.18 9.77
C GLN A 37 11.72 22.89 9.62
N GLY A 38 10.66 22.38 10.28
CA GLY A 38 9.43 23.15 10.50
C GLY A 38 8.52 23.34 9.28
N ASN A 39 8.37 22.33 8.42
CA ASN A 39 7.49 22.39 7.25
C ASN A 39 6.08 21.81 7.55
N PRO A 40 4.99 22.60 7.48
CA PRO A 40 3.63 22.13 7.77
C PRO A 40 3.16 20.97 6.87
N THR A 41 3.60 20.94 5.61
CA THR A 41 3.27 19.85 4.69
C THR A 41 3.94 18.54 5.13
N VAL A 42 5.20 18.63 5.58
CA VAL A 42 5.94 17.49 6.13
C VAL A 42 5.25 16.98 7.40
N GLN A 43 4.76 17.86 8.26
CA GLN A 43 3.99 17.48 9.44
C GLN A 43 2.68 16.77 9.07
N LYS A 44 1.98 17.19 8.01
CA LYS A 44 0.78 16.48 7.54
C LYS A 44 1.11 15.07 7.00
N VAL A 45 2.28 14.90 6.38
CA VAL A 45 2.71 13.62 5.81
C VAL A 45 3.24 12.68 6.89
N PHE A 46 4.11 13.15 7.78
CA PHE A 46 4.88 12.29 8.69
C PHE A 46 4.58 12.51 10.18
N GLY A 47 3.72 13.47 10.51
CA GLY A 47 3.33 13.76 11.89
C GLY A 47 2.54 12.63 12.53
N ASP A 48 2.29 12.79 13.83
CA ASP A 48 1.63 11.79 14.67
C ASP A 48 0.31 11.31 14.05
N GLY A 49 0.10 10.00 14.08
CA GLY A 49 -1.13 9.38 13.60
C GLY A 49 -1.31 9.30 12.08
N SER A 50 -0.35 9.80 11.29
CA SER A 50 -0.31 9.56 9.85
C SER A 50 0.13 8.13 9.51
N LEU A 51 -0.46 7.55 8.46
CA LEU A 51 -0.05 6.25 7.90
C LEU A 51 1.45 6.21 7.52
N PHE A 52 2.00 7.35 7.12
CA PHE A 52 3.39 7.46 6.64
C PHE A 52 4.37 7.86 7.76
N SER A 53 3.88 8.09 8.98
CA SER A 53 4.75 8.40 10.11
C SER A 53 5.65 7.22 10.47
N PRO A 54 6.96 7.42 10.64
CA PRO A 54 7.84 6.40 11.21
C PRO A 54 7.48 5.99 12.64
N PHE A 55 6.63 6.77 13.34
CA PHE A 55 6.22 6.53 14.72
C PHE A 55 4.79 6.03 14.88
N LEU A 56 4.11 5.65 13.78
CA LEU A 56 2.73 5.17 13.82
C LEU A 56 2.51 4.03 14.85
N PHE A 57 3.50 3.15 15.02
CA PHE A 57 3.43 1.98 15.90
C PHE A 57 4.14 2.20 17.27
N GLY A 58 4.32 3.46 17.69
CA GLY A 58 4.87 3.84 18.99
C GLY A 58 6.39 3.76 19.13
N LYS A 59 7.08 3.11 18.19
CA LYS A 59 8.55 3.13 18.05
C LYS A 59 8.90 3.51 16.61
N PHE A 60 10.13 3.99 16.43
CA PHE A 60 10.63 4.31 15.10
C PHE A 60 10.70 3.05 14.24
N PHE A 61 10.08 3.10 13.07
CA PHE A 61 10.12 2.08 12.04
C PHE A 61 10.22 2.76 10.68
N ASP A 62 11.22 2.42 9.88
CA ASP A 62 11.41 2.99 8.56
C ASP A 62 10.19 2.68 7.67
N PRO A 63 9.46 3.70 7.17
CA PRO A 63 8.27 3.45 6.34
C PRO A 63 8.54 2.71 5.03
N SER A 64 9.80 2.66 4.61
CA SER A 64 10.26 1.90 3.45
C SER A 64 10.60 0.43 3.75
N ASP A 65 10.65 0.04 5.01
CA ASP A 65 10.67 -1.37 5.40
C ASP A 65 9.24 -1.94 5.40
N ALA A 66 9.09 -3.20 5.01
CA ALA A 66 7.77 -3.84 4.99
C ALA A 66 7.32 -4.21 6.41
N PHE A 67 6.12 -3.78 6.80
CA PHE A 67 5.54 -4.08 8.11
C PHE A 67 4.38 -5.08 8.00
N PRO A 68 4.35 -6.17 8.79
CA PRO A 68 3.27 -7.16 8.77
C PRO A 68 2.05 -6.66 9.54
N LEU A 69 1.37 -5.65 8.98
CA LEU A 69 0.34 -4.87 9.65
C LEU A 69 -0.79 -5.72 10.25
N TRP A 70 -1.22 -6.75 9.53
CA TRP A 70 -2.35 -7.60 9.90
C TRP A 70 -2.01 -8.72 10.88
N GLU A 71 -0.76 -8.85 11.32
CA GLU A 71 -0.40 -9.67 12.49
C GLU A 71 -0.76 -8.99 13.82
N PHE A 72 -1.16 -7.72 13.77
CA PHE A 72 -1.49 -6.92 14.94
C PHE A 72 -2.92 -6.35 14.86
N GLU A 73 -3.51 -6.10 16.03
CA GLU A 73 -4.80 -5.44 16.15
C GLU A 73 -4.63 -3.91 16.17
N SER A 74 -5.37 -3.20 15.32
CA SER A 74 -5.30 -1.74 15.21
C SER A 74 -5.68 -1.03 16.51
N GLU A 75 -6.66 -1.55 17.25
CA GLU A 75 -7.10 -0.99 18.52
C GLU A 75 -6.01 -1.01 19.59
N ILE A 76 -5.16 -2.04 19.59
CA ILE A 76 -4.06 -2.16 20.55
C ILE A 76 -2.90 -1.27 20.13
N LEU A 77 -2.42 -1.41 18.88
CA LEU A 77 -1.25 -0.67 18.41
C LEU A 77 -1.47 0.85 18.34
N LEU A 78 -2.67 1.29 18.00
CA LEU A 78 -3.01 2.71 17.87
C LEU A 78 -3.71 3.28 19.10
N SER A 79 -3.89 2.50 20.18
CA SER A 79 -4.65 2.89 21.39
C SER A 79 -4.33 4.31 21.87
N ASN A 80 -3.05 4.65 22.02
CA ASN A 80 -2.61 5.98 22.47
C ASN A 80 -3.03 7.08 21.48
N LEU A 81 -2.78 6.88 20.18
CA LEU A 81 -3.12 7.84 19.13
C LEU A 81 -4.63 8.02 18.97
N ARG A 82 -5.42 6.96 19.17
CA ARG A 82 -6.89 7.03 19.15
C ARG A 82 -7.41 7.79 20.37
N SER A 83 -6.86 7.52 21.56
CA SER A 83 -7.27 8.19 22.80
C SER A 83 -7.07 9.72 22.77
N SER A 84 -6.06 10.18 22.01
CA SER A 84 -5.78 11.59 21.78
C SER A 84 -6.43 12.17 20.52
N GLY A 85 -7.18 11.36 19.75
CA GLY A 85 -7.81 11.76 18.50
C GLY A 85 -6.82 12.13 17.40
N GLN A 86 -5.59 11.60 17.46
CA GLN A 86 -4.49 11.96 16.55
C GLN A 86 -4.41 11.10 15.29
N THR A 87 -5.12 9.97 15.20
CA THR A 87 -5.06 9.09 14.03
C THR A 87 -6.42 8.78 13.42
N THR A 88 -6.43 8.72 12.09
CA THR A 88 -7.53 8.21 11.26
C THR A 88 -7.18 6.88 10.62
N VAL A 89 -6.00 6.34 10.93
CA VAL A 89 -5.55 5.05 10.45
C VAL A 89 -6.33 3.95 11.14
N ASP A 90 -6.82 3.00 10.37
CA ASP A 90 -7.45 1.81 10.88
C ASP A 90 -7.23 0.65 9.92
N TRP A 91 -7.03 -0.55 10.45
CA TRP A 91 -6.97 -1.76 9.64
C TRP A 91 -7.67 -2.90 10.36
N PHE A 92 -8.28 -3.77 9.57
CA PHE A 92 -9.00 -4.93 10.07
C PHE A 92 -9.04 -6.02 8.99
N GLN A 93 -9.52 -7.18 9.40
CA GLN A 93 -9.73 -8.32 8.52
C GLN A 93 -11.22 -8.67 8.51
N THR A 94 -11.75 -8.98 7.33
CA THR A 94 -13.07 -9.62 7.19
C THR A 94 -12.88 -11.08 6.78
N GLU A 95 -13.98 -11.79 6.56
CA GLU A 95 -13.94 -13.12 5.96
C GLU A 95 -13.36 -13.10 4.53
N GLN A 96 -13.54 -12.00 3.79
CA GLN A 96 -13.18 -11.89 2.38
C GLN A 96 -11.92 -11.07 2.11
N ASP A 97 -11.61 -10.09 2.97
CA ASP A 97 -10.63 -9.05 2.65
C ASP A 97 -9.77 -8.66 3.86
N TYR A 98 -8.56 -8.21 3.56
CA TYR A 98 -7.76 -7.33 4.40
C TYR A 98 -8.08 -5.88 4.04
N VAL A 99 -8.41 -5.07 5.04
CA VAL A 99 -8.80 -3.66 4.83
C VAL A 99 -7.87 -2.74 5.60
N LEU A 100 -7.40 -1.69 4.95
CA LEU A 100 -6.69 -0.57 5.57
C LEU A 100 -7.34 0.74 5.13
N LYS A 101 -7.52 1.65 6.09
CA LYS A 101 -8.07 2.99 5.92
C LYS A 101 -7.12 4.01 6.53
N ALA A 102 -7.01 5.16 5.89
CA ALA A 102 -6.26 6.30 6.43
C ALA A 102 -6.65 7.58 5.70
N GLU A 103 -6.49 8.74 6.34
CA GLU A 103 -6.47 10.00 5.60
C GLU A 103 -5.16 10.16 4.82
N LEU A 104 -5.26 10.66 3.59
CA LEU A 104 -4.08 10.95 2.76
C LEU A 104 -3.57 12.38 2.97
N PRO A 105 -2.25 12.58 2.95
CA PRO A 105 -1.66 13.91 2.98
C PRO A 105 -1.92 14.60 1.64
N GLY A 106 -2.89 15.51 1.60
CA GLY A 106 -3.14 16.31 0.40
C GLY A 106 -4.50 16.99 0.39
N ASN A 107 -4.86 17.49 -0.80
CA ASN A 107 -6.19 18.00 -1.16
C ASN A 107 -6.57 17.43 -2.54
N GLY A 108 -7.84 17.04 -2.71
CA GLY A 108 -8.38 16.12 -3.73
C GLY A 108 -7.71 15.99 -5.10
N LYS A 109 -7.26 17.09 -5.70
CA LYS A 109 -6.70 17.09 -7.06
C LYS A 109 -5.21 16.71 -7.15
N ASN A 110 -4.47 16.77 -6.05
CA ASN A 110 -3.01 16.62 -6.02
C ASN A 110 -2.54 15.36 -5.28
N CYS A 111 -3.45 14.44 -4.95
CA CYS A 111 -3.08 13.23 -4.24
C CYS A 111 -2.39 12.25 -5.20
N ASN A 112 -1.07 12.36 -5.29
CA ASN A 112 -0.20 11.52 -6.13
C ASN A 112 0.08 10.16 -5.48
N VAL A 113 -0.95 9.54 -4.89
CA VAL A 113 -0.80 8.23 -4.28
C VAL A 113 -0.82 7.17 -5.37
N GLN A 114 0.19 6.31 -5.32
CA GLN A 114 0.38 5.17 -6.19
C GLN A 114 0.43 3.92 -5.32
N ILE A 115 -0.21 2.86 -5.82
CA ILE A 115 -0.23 1.56 -5.17
C ILE A 115 0.58 0.62 -6.04
N TYR A 116 1.64 0.03 -5.48
CA TYR A 116 2.40 -1.02 -6.15
C TYR A 116 2.19 -2.32 -5.38
N ALA A 117 1.90 -3.40 -6.11
CA ALA A 117 1.78 -4.73 -5.54
C ALA A 117 2.82 -5.63 -6.18
N ASP A 118 3.79 -6.05 -5.37
CA ASP A 118 4.82 -6.97 -5.81
C ASP A 118 4.39 -8.45 -5.61
N SER A 119 5.04 -9.33 -6.37
CA SER A 119 5.00 -10.78 -6.27
C SER A 119 5.47 -11.35 -4.93
N GLU A 120 6.37 -10.68 -4.18
CA GLU A 120 6.97 -11.14 -2.92
C GLU A 120 6.12 -10.81 -1.68
N LYS A 121 4.80 -10.63 -1.84
CA LYS A 121 3.83 -10.34 -0.76
C LYS A 121 3.96 -8.93 -0.15
N VAL A 122 4.49 -7.95 -0.88
CA VAL A 122 4.54 -6.56 -0.38
C VAL A 122 3.59 -5.66 -1.17
N VAL A 123 2.77 -4.90 -0.44
CA VAL A 123 2.02 -3.78 -0.99
C VAL A 123 2.69 -2.48 -0.55
N GLU A 124 3.02 -1.64 -1.52
CA GLU A 124 3.59 -0.32 -1.32
C GLU A 124 2.54 0.74 -1.60
N ILE A 125 2.39 1.67 -0.67
CA ILE A 125 1.59 2.89 -0.81
C ILE A 125 2.58 4.04 -0.81
N SER A 126 2.79 4.69 -1.95
CA SER A 126 3.78 5.77 -2.06
C SER A 126 3.23 6.97 -2.83
N GLY A 127 3.89 8.12 -2.70
CA GLY A 127 3.50 9.32 -3.42
C GLY A 127 4.47 10.46 -3.22
N GLN A 128 4.37 11.47 -4.09
CA GLN A 128 5.18 12.69 -4.00
C GLN A 128 4.38 13.82 -3.35
N TRP A 129 4.96 14.43 -2.32
CA TRP A 129 4.43 15.67 -1.71
C TRP A 129 5.15 16.92 -2.22
N LYS A 130 6.35 16.74 -2.80
CA LYS A 130 7.14 17.79 -3.45
C LYS A 130 7.59 17.29 -4.83
N PRO A 131 7.38 18.07 -5.91
CA PRO A 131 7.84 17.66 -7.23
C PRO A 131 9.37 17.58 -7.26
N GLN A 132 9.88 16.55 -7.92
CA GLN A 132 11.31 16.42 -8.16
C GLN A 132 11.78 17.50 -9.15
N THR A 133 12.92 18.14 -8.87
CA THR A 133 13.45 19.20 -9.74
C THR A 133 13.93 18.61 -11.06
N ARG A 134 13.80 19.38 -12.16
CA ARG A 134 14.24 18.95 -13.50
C ARG A 134 15.74 18.64 -13.62
N GLU A 135 16.53 19.11 -12.66
CA GLU A 135 17.98 18.88 -12.57
C GLU A 135 18.34 17.51 -11.96
N SER A 136 17.38 16.86 -11.29
CA SER A 136 17.57 15.53 -10.73
C SER A 136 17.59 14.48 -11.83
N LYS A 137 18.74 13.84 -12.03
CA LYS A 137 18.88 12.68 -12.94
C LYS A 137 18.47 11.36 -12.31
N MET A 138 18.28 11.31 -11.00
CA MET A 138 17.93 10.07 -10.27
C MET A 138 16.44 10.01 -9.95
N GLU A 139 15.88 8.80 -9.90
CA GLU A 139 14.52 8.58 -9.38
C GLU A 139 14.47 8.97 -7.90
N TRP A 140 13.45 9.74 -7.47
CA TRP A 140 13.33 10.20 -6.08
C TRP A 140 13.29 9.06 -5.05
N ARG A 141 12.84 7.88 -5.47
CA ARG A 141 12.76 6.66 -4.64
C ARG A 141 14.12 6.05 -4.34
N SER A 142 15.16 6.38 -5.12
CA SER A 142 16.52 5.83 -4.97
C SER A 142 17.47 6.73 -4.18
N GLY A 143 16.98 7.83 -3.60
CA GLY A 143 17.78 8.75 -2.79
C GLY A 143 17.15 8.99 -1.42
N ASN A 144 17.33 10.20 -0.88
CA ASN A 144 16.65 10.68 0.32
C ASN A 144 15.15 10.91 0.02
N TRP A 145 14.41 9.83 -0.18
CA TRP A 145 13.05 9.85 -0.71
C TRP A 145 12.09 10.70 0.14
N TRP A 146 12.33 10.80 1.44
CA TRP A 146 11.53 11.59 2.40
C TRP A 146 11.52 13.10 2.08
N GLU A 147 12.54 13.60 1.38
CA GLU A 147 12.62 15.00 0.95
C GLU A 147 11.68 15.35 -0.21
N TYR A 148 11.14 14.34 -0.90
CA TYR A 148 10.34 14.48 -2.11
C TYR A 148 8.96 13.80 -2.01
N GLY A 149 8.88 12.73 -1.24
CA GLY A 149 7.70 11.87 -1.18
C GLY A 149 7.60 11.11 0.13
N PHE A 150 6.70 10.15 0.13
CA PHE A 150 6.38 9.29 1.26
C PHE A 150 6.13 7.86 0.75
N VAL A 151 6.30 6.91 1.66
CA VAL A 151 6.06 5.49 1.40
C VAL A 151 5.55 4.83 2.67
N ARG A 152 4.73 3.81 2.51
CA ARG A 152 4.44 2.79 3.51
C ARG A 152 4.45 1.44 2.80
N ARG A 153 5.37 0.55 3.19
CA ARG A 153 5.39 -0.84 2.72
C ARG A 153 4.75 -1.77 3.75
N LEU A 154 3.87 -2.63 3.26
CA LEU A 154 3.09 -3.55 4.08
C LEU A 154 3.38 -4.97 3.59
N GLU A 155 3.78 -5.83 4.52
CA GLU A 155 3.86 -7.26 4.26
C GLU A 155 2.46 -7.87 4.33
N MET A 156 2.12 -8.67 3.34
CA MET A 156 0.82 -9.29 3.19
C MET A 156 0.80 -10.67 3.86
N PRO A 157 -0.28 -11.00 4.58
CA PRO A 157 -0.52 -12.35 5.06
C PRO A 157 -0.47 -13.39 3.95
N GLU A 158 -0.17 -14.65 4.31
CA GLU A 158 0.08 -15.72 3.35
C GLU A 158 -1.11 -16.00 2.41
N ASP A 159 -2.32 -15.89 2.94
CA ASP A 159 -3.58 -16.09 2.23
C ASP A 159 -4.07 -14.82 1.51
N ALA A 160 -3.34 -13.70 1.50
CA ALA A 160 -3.71 -12.53 0.71
C ALA A 160 -3.47 -12.75 -0.80
N ASP A 161 -4.45 -12.41 -1.62
CA ASP A 161 -4.36 -12.38 -3.09
C ASP A 161 -4.03 -10.97 -3.58
N CYS A 162 -2.73 -10.67 -3.68
CA CYS A 162 -2.22 -9.39 -4.20
C CYS A 162 -2.62 -9.11 -5.66
N ARG A 163 -3.20 -10.09 -6.37
CA ARG A 163 -3.77 -9.89 -7.72
C ARG A 163 -5.13 -9.21 -7.67
N ARG A 164 -5.79 -9.22 -6.51
CA ARG A 164 -7.14 -8.71 -6.28
C ARG A 164 -7.12 -7.62 -5.22
N ILE A 165 -6.48 -6.51 -5.58
CA ILE A 165 -6.42 -5.30 -4.76
C ILE A 165 -7.36 -4.27 -5.34
N GLU A 166 -8.18 -3.68 -4.48
CA GLU A 166 -9.02 -2.52 -4.79
C GLU A 166 -8.58 -1.36 -3.91
N ALA A 167 -8.39 -0.18 -4.49
CA ALA A 167 -7.99 1.00 -3.76
C ALA A 167 -8.87 2.19 -4.17
N TYR A 168 -9.32 2.96 -3.19
CA TYR A 168 -10.22 4.09 -3.37
C TYR A 168 -9.81 5.28 -2.52
N VAL A 169 -10.13 6.48 -2.99
CA VAL A 169 -10.03 7.72 -2.22
C VAL A 169 -11.36 8.45 -2.29
N THR A 170 -11.90 8.83 -1.14
CA THR A 170 -13.14 9.62 -1.06
C THR A 170 -12.86 11.10 -1.32
N THR A 171 -13.92 11.87 -1.54
CA THR A 171 -13.82 13.34 -1.69
C THR A 171 -13.22 14.00 -0.44
N ASP A 172 -13.40 13.38 0.73
CA ASP A 172 -12.87 13.83 2.02
C ASP A 172 -11.44 13.31 2.29
N MET A 173 -10.74 12.82 1.25
CA MET A 173 -9.35 12.34 1.33
C MET A 173 -9.14 11.10 2.19
N VAL A 174 -10.19 10.33 2.44
CA VAL A 174 -10.07 9.02 3.09
C VAL A 174 -9.69 8.00 2.04
N PHE A 175 -8.52 7.41 2.20
CA PHE A 175 -8.03 6.27 1.45
C PHE A 175 -8.51 4.97 2.08
N GLU A 176 -8.93 4.04 1.23
CA GLU A 176 -9.25 2.67 1.58
C GLU A 176 -8.56 1.74 0.59
N ILE A 177 -7.85 0.73 1.08
CA ILE A 177 -7.34 -0.39 0.29
C ILE A 177 -7.92 -1.69 0.83
N LYS A 178 -8.37 -2.53 -0.10
CA LYS A 178 -8.91 -3.86 0.15
C LYS A 178 -8.07 -4.87 -0.62
N ILE A 179 -7.59 -5.89 0.07
CA ILE A 179 -6.82 -6.99 -0.50
C ILE A 179 -7.60 -8.28 -0.25
N ALA A 180 -8.07 -8.92 -1.31
CA ALA A 180 -8.88 -10.12 -1.18
C ALA A 180 -8.08 -11.27 -0.56
N LYS A 181 -8.75 -12.15 0.19
CA LYS A 181 -8.22 -13.44 0.62
C LYS A 181 -8.33 -14.46 -0.51
N LYS A 182 -7.35 -15.36 -0.59
CA LYS A 182 -7.36 -16.51 -1.50
C LYS A 182 -8.50 -17.43 -1.09
N THR A 183 -9.40 -17.73 -2.01
CA THR A 183 -10.39 -18.78 -1.78
C THR A 183 -9.68 -20.13 -1.85
N LEU A 184 -9.84 -20.96 -0.82
CA LEU A 184 -9.28 -22.31 -0.75
C LEU A 184 -9.90 -23.17 -1.88
N GLY A 185 -9.32 -23.13 -3.08
CA GLY A 185 -9.85 -23.90 -4.22
C GLY A 185 -9.42 -23.51 -5.64
N SER A 186 -8.60 -22.46 -5.87
CA SER A 186 -8.25 -22.03 -7.23
C SER A 186 -6.81 -22.34 -7.66
N ASP A 187 -6.22 -23.43 -7.19
CA ASP A 187 -5.04 -24.03 -7.83
C ASP A 187 -5.48 -25.25 -8.64
N HIS A 188 -5.98 -24.99 -9.84
CA HIS A 188 -6.02 -26.01 -10.89
C HIS A 188 -5.01 -25.65 -11.98
N PRO A 189 -3.89 -26.39 -12.09
CA PRO A 189 -3.04 -26.28 -13.26
C PRO A 189 -3.81 -26.89 -14.44
N ASN A 190 -4.11 -26.05 -15.42
CA ASN A 190 -4.65 -26.46 -16.71
C ASN A 190 -3.66 -27.41 -17.40
N LYS A 191 -3.79 -28.72 -17.18
CA LYS A 191 -3.14 -29.72 -18.03
C LYS A 191 -3.99 -29.88 -19.28
N GLY A 192 -3.41 -29.47 -20.42
CA GLY A 192 -3.99 -29.59 -21.75
C GLY A 192 -4.50 -31.00 -22.01
N LYS A 193 -5.72 -31.07 -22.56
CA LYS A 193 -6.26 -32.28 -23.16
C LYS A 193 -5.61 -32.45 -24.52
N ASP A 194 -4.64 -33.35 -24.61
CA ASP A 194 -4.29 -34.03 -25.85
C ASP A 194 -4.38 -35.53 -25.61
N VAL A 195 -5.54 -36.11 -25.92
CA VAL A 195 -5.69 -37.54 -26.23
C VAL A 195 -6.74 -37.65 -27.33
N SER A 196 -6.28 -37.66 -28.58
CA SER A 196 -7.03 -38.18 -29.73
C SER A 196 -6.59 -39.62 -29.98
N ILE A 197 -7.32 -40.57 -29.41
CA ILE A 197 -7.23 -41.99 -29.79
C ILE A 197 -8.33 -42.23 -30.81
N ALA A 198 -7.96 -42.31 -32.09
CA ALA A 198 -8.83 -42.79 -33.15
C ALA A 198 -8.73 -44.32 -33.23
N THR A 199 -9.75 -45.02 -32.75
CA THR A 199 -9.95 -46.45 -32.99
C THR A 199 -10.98 -46.66 -34.09
N LYS A 200 -10.59 -47.44 -35.10
CA LYS A 200 -11.37 -47.95 -36.24
C LYS A 200 -12.69 -48.62 -35.83
N ASN A 201 -13.66 -48.57 -36.76
CA ASN A 201 -14.55 -49.63 -37.27
C ASN A 201 -15.81 -48.95 -37.83
N SER A 202 -16.52 -49.36 -38.88
CA SER A 202 -16.46 -50.44 -39.87
C SER A 202 -17.68 -50.18 -40.76
N GLU A 203 -17.56 -50.16 -42.08
CA GLU A 203 -18.74 -50.27 -42.96
C GLU A 203 -18.57 -51.49 -43.85
N ALA A 204 -19.48 -52.45 -43.63
CA ALA A 204 -19.87 -53.46 -44.57
C ALA A 204 -21.29 -53.09 -45.02
N VAL A 205 -21.49 -52.98 -46.33
CA VAL A 205 -22.48 -53.69 -47.17
C VAL A 205 -22.13 -53.35 -48.62
#